data_AF-A0AA86MXB1-F1
#
_entry.id   AF-A0AA86MXB1-F1
#
_cell.length_a   1.000
_cell.length_b   1.000
_cell.length_c   1.000
_cell.angle_alpha   90.00
_cell.angle_beta   90.00
_cell.angle_gamma   90.00
#
_symmetry.space_group_name_H-M   'P 1'
#
loop_
_entity.id
_entity.type
_entity.pdbx_description
1 polymer ?
#
loop_
_entity_poly.entity_id
_entity_poly.type
_entity_poly.pdbx_seq_one_letter_code
_entity_poly.pdbx_strand_id
1 'polypeptide(L)'
;MSSMKLALHVLWSACWTGLPAKLGLALLMMAMGSMHLEHMMGVAFLFLLTTPVSLLSVPALQGLADLHLGEGAGLGILFVLCIPIDMWAVGLAARTVFIERLKVEPQGSFGVRLWGLLVLAGGFYVTLLWLIEGLVTGIGKDLAHWFMELEMMKGLPVAERIGVELMIWGSISTISLVILLAVGLKIAGAIIQREAAKAAPLSESYQHLVTRWDLMRIPADQTLMLTSVTAAGVLLIFVFWGAMPVTTPHPHQDYKKPEVKAAPHVKPADRIAKGEKVLAQVESQVVALEARQAELEAEKQKGKPKPQAKEKASAKSDGAKGPAQPAAPQAAKP
;
A
#
# COMPACT_ATOMS: atom_id res chain seq x y z
N MET A 1 -15.84 14.67 38.05
CA MET A 1 -14.60 14.06 37.52
C MET A 1 -13.64 15.17 37.08
N SER A 2 -12.32 14.99 37.15
CA SER A 2 -11.36 16.04 36.75
C SER A 2 -11.26 16.20 35.23
N SER A 3 -10.94 17.41 34.76
CA SER A 3 -10.81 17.75 33.32
C SER A 3 -9.92 16.76 32.56
N MET A 4 -8.70 16.52 33.05
CA MET A 4 -7.73 15.62 32.42
C MET A 4 -8.24 14.17 32.29
N LYS A 5 -8.97 13.65 33.30
CA LYS A 5 -9.59 12.31 33.21
C LYS A 5 -10.75 12.29 32.22
N LEU A 6 -11.51 13.38 32.10
CA LEU A 6 -12.59 13.50 31.12
C LEU A 6 -12.05 13.54 29.68
N ALA A 7 -10.98 14.31 29.45
CA ALA A 7 -10.26 14.31 28.18
C ALA A 7 -9.75 12.92 27.82
N LEU A 8 -9.08 12.25 28.76
CA LEU A 8 -8.51 10.92 28.54
C LEU A 8 -9.60 9.91 28.18
N HIS A 9 -10.72 9.85 28.92
CA HIS A 9 -11.81 8.91 28.62
C HIS A 9 -12.43 9.14 27.24
N VAL A 10 -12.66 10.39 26.82
CA VAL A 10 -13.23 10.69 25.50
C VAL A 10 -12.22 10.44 24.38
N LEU A 11 -11.01 11.00 24.48
CA LEU A 11 -10.00 10.94 23.42
C LEU A 11 -9.41 9.53 23.24
N TRP A 12 -9.19 8.78 24.32
CA TRP A 12 -8.71 7.39 24.24
C TRP A 12 -9.74 6.48 23.57
N SER A 13 -11.00 6.57 23.99
CA SER A 13 -12.08 5.79 23.37
C SER A 13 -12.33 6.21 21.91
N ALA A 14 -12.26 7.50 21.58
CA ALA A 14 -12.36 7.99 20.20
C ALA A 14 -11.20 7.48 19.33
N CYS A 15 -9.95 7.53 19.84
CA CYS A 15 -8.78 6.99 19.15
C CYS A 15 -8.98 5.52 18.77
N TRP A 16 -9.26 4.64 19.73
CA TRP A 16 -9.45 3.21 19.45
C TRP A 16 -10.71 2.90 18.63
N THR A 17 -11.71 3.77 18.62
CA THR A 17 -12.90 3.66 17.77
C THR A 17 -12.60 4.00 16.30
N GLY A 18 -11.84 5.07 16.04
CA GLY A 18 -11.53 5.53 14.68
C GLY A 18 -10.29 4.87 14.06
N LEU A 19 -9.27 4.56 14.86
CA LEU A 19 -7.95 4.12 14.38
C LEU A 19 -7.99 2.90 13.45
N PRO A 20 -8.76 1.82 13.70
CA PRO A 20 -8.79 0.67 12.80
C PRO A 20 -9.28 1.01 11.38
N ALA A 21 -10.30 1.88 11.28
CA ALA A 21 -10.82 2.34 10.00
C ALA A 21 -9.83 3.27 9.28
N LYS A 22 -9.19 4.19 10.01
CA LYS A 22 -8.13 5.06 9.47
C LYS A 22 -6.91 4.27 8.99
N LEU A 23 -6.49 3.24 9.73
CA LEU A 23 -5.39 2.35 9.33
C LEU A 23 -5.75 1.57 8.06
N GLY A 24 -6.98 1.08 7.93
CA GLY A 24 -7.46 0.46 6.70
C GLY A 24 -7.36 1.41 5.49
N LEU A 25 -7.77 2.67 5.63
CA LEU A 25 -7.61 3.68 4.60
C LEU A 25 -6.13 4.02 4.30
N ALA A 26 -5.29 4.15 5.32
CA ALA A 26 -3.86 4.43 5.16
C ALA A 26 -3.15 3.30 4.40
N LEU A 27 -3.42 2.04 4.78
CA LEU A 27 -2.90 0.85 4.10
C LEU A 27 -3.37 0.77 2.64
N LEU A 28 -4.64 1.10 2.37
CA LEU A 28 -5.18 1.16 1.01
C LEU A 28 -4.48 2.24 0.16
N MET A 29 -4.30 3.45 0.70
CA MET A 29 -3.63 4.55 -0.02
C MET A 29 -2.15 4.25 -0.31
N MET A 30 -1.45 3.57 0.60
CA MET A 30 -0.08 3.08 0.37
C MET A 30 -0.05 1.93 -0.65
N ALA A 31 -0.98 0.97 -0.58
CA ALA A 31 -1.08 -0.13 -1.54
C ALA A 31 -1.39 0.35 -2.97
N MET A 32 -2.12 1.46 -3.11
CA MET A 32 -2.35 2.16 -4.38
C MET A 32 -1.13 2.97 -4.89
N GLY A 33 -0.02 3.02 -4.15
CA GLY A 33 1.14 3.87 -4.47
C GLY A 33 0.86 5.38 -4.40
N SER A 34 -0.30 5.77 -3.86
CA SER A 34 -0.78 7.17 -3.88
C SER A 34 -0.18 8.05 -2.78
N MET A 35 0.48 7.43 -1.80
CA MET A 35 1.11 8.05 -0.64
C MET A 35 2.39 7.29 -0.30
N HIS A 36 3.53 7.97 -0.29
CA HIS A 36 4.81 7.43 0.17
C HIS A 36 5.23 8.17 1.45
N LEU A 37 5.40 7.46 2.56
CA LEU A 37 5.87 8.05 3.82
C LEU A 37 7.40 8.11 3.82
N GLU A 38 7.97 9.23 4.24
CA GLU A 38 9.43 9.32 4.41
C GLU A 38 9.94 8.39 5.52
N HIS A 39 11.15 7.86 5.34
CA HIS A 39 11.66 6.67 6.04
C HIS A 39 11.81 6.82 7.57
N MET A 40 11.69 8.05 8.09
CA MET A 40 11.72 8.39 9.53
C MET A 40 10.36 8.84 10.08
N MET A 41 9.39 9.21 9.23
CA MET A 41 8.15 9.90 9.64
C MET A 41 6.99 8.97 10.02
N GLY A 42 7.12 7.65 9.84
CA GLY A 42 6.05 6.68 10.11
C GLY A 42 5.47 6.74 11.54
N VAL A 43 6.29 7.04 12.55
CA VAL A 43 5.80 7.20 13.95
C VAL A 43 4.99 8.48 14.10
N ALA A 44 5.46 9.60 13.54
CA ALA A 44 4.71 10.87 13.54
C ALA A 44 3.40 10.75 12.76
N PHE A 45 3.40 10.04 11.63
CA PHE A 45 2.21 9.70 10.87
C PHE A 45 1.18 8.92 11.72
N LEU A 46 1.61 7.92 12.50
CA LEU A 46 0.72 7.19 13.42
C LEU A 46 0.19 8.09 14.56
N PHE A 47 1.00 9.00 15.10
CA PHE A 47 0.52 10.00 16.08
C PHE A 47 -0.52 10.95 15.48
N LEU A 48 -0.31 11.41 14.25
CA LEU A 48 -1.27 12.26 13.53
C LEU A 48 -2.57 11.49 13.25
N LEU A 49 -2.48 10.22 12.82
CA LEU A 49 -3.62 9.36 12.52
C LEU A 49 -4.44 9.01 13.79
N THR A 50 -3.79 8.82 14.94
CA THR A 50 -4.46 8.57 16.23
C THR A 50 -5.15 9.80 16.81
N THR A 51 -4.70 11.01 16.48
CA THR A 51 -5.43 12.23 16.86
C THR A 51 -6.67 12.46 15.98
N PRO A 52 -7.78 13.01 16.53
CA PRO A 52 -8.91 13.46 15.74
C PRO A 52 -8.72 14.88 15.15
N VAL A 53 -7.47 15.35 15.06
CA VAL A 53 -7.13 16.78 14.90
C VAL A 53 -6.10 17.06 13.79
N SER A 54 -5.54 16.02 13.20
CA SER A 54 -4.49 16.09 12.17
C SER A 54 -4.85 16.94 10.94
N LEU A 55 -6.14 17.14 10.65
CA LEU A 55 -6.63 18.00 9.57
C LEU A 55 -6.08 19.44 9.60
N LEU A 56 -5.88 20.03 10.78
CA LEU A 56 -5.38 21.41 10.90
C LEU A 56 -3.90 21.48 11.27
N SER A 57 -3.38 20.55 12.07
CA SER A 57 -1.97 20.56 12.44
C SER A 57 -1.06 20.16 11.28
N VAL A 58 -1.49 19.28 10.37
CA VAL A 58 -0.63 18.85 9.25
C VAL A 58 -0.36 19.98 8.25
N PRO A 59 -1.37 20.69 7.70
CA PRO A 59 -1.10 21.82 6.80
C PRO A 59 -0.35 22.96 7.50
N ALA A 60 -0.59 23.17 8.80
CA ALA A 60 0.15 24.16 9.59
C ALA A 60 1.63 23.78 9.74
N LEU A 61 1.95 22.52 10.05
CA LEU A 61 3.34 22.05 10.17
C LEU A 61 4.05 22.00 8.81
N GLN A 62 3.35 21.61 7.74
CA GLN A 62 3.87 21.66 6.38
C GLN A 62 4.21 23.09 5.94
N GLY A 63 3.35 24.07 6.25
CA GLY A 63 3.52 25.47 5.85
C GLY A 63 4.33 26.37 6.79
N LEU A 64 4.60 25.95 8.04
CA LEU A 64 5.35 26.73 9.04
C LEU A 64 6.70 26.12 9.44
N ALA A 65 6.94 24.85 9.10
CA ALA A 65 8.14 24.10 9.49
C ALA A 65 8.67 23.18 8.36
N ASP A 66 8.26 23.44 7.10
CA ASP A 66 8.63 22.70 5.88
C ASP A 66 8.45 21.17 5.96
N LEU A 67 7.56 20.70 6.85
CA LEU A 67 7.51 19.31 7.33
C LEU A 67 6.98 18.33 6.26
N HIS A 68 7.89 17.77 5.46
CA HIS A 68 7.57 16.71 4.50
C HIS A 68 7.28 15.39 5.23
N LEU A 69 6.00 15.11 5.46
CA LEU A 69 5.52 13.83 6.01
C LEU A 69 5.58 12.69 4.98
N GLY A 70 5.62 13.03 3.69
CA GLY A 70 5.54 12.09 2.58
C GLY A 70 5.07 12.72 1.28
N GLU A 71 5.29 12.04 0.16
CA GLU A 71 4.91 12.47 -1.18
C GLU A 71 3.57 11.85 -1.63
N GLY A 72 2.87 12.57 -2.52
CA GLY A 72 1.66 12.11 -3.21
C GLY A 72 0.36 12.66 -2.63
N ALA A 73 -0.64 12.82 -3.51
CA ALA A 73 -1.95 13.37 -3.15
C ALA A 73 -2.75 12.48 -2.17
N GLY A 74 -2.40 11.20 -2.05
CA GLY A 74 -3.04 10.23 -1.15
C GLY A 74 -3.00 10.64 0.32
N LEU A 75 -1.99 11.38 0.76
CA LEU A 75 -1.90 11.88 2.14
C LEU A 75 -3.01 12.92 2.44
N GLY A 76 -3.23 13.87 1.52
CA GLY A 76 -4.30 14.87 1.65
C GLY A 76 -5.70 14.23 1.57
N ILE A 77 -5.87 13.29 0.63
CA ILE A 77 -7.11 12.51 0.49
C ILE A 77 -7.40 11.70 1.77
N LEU A 78 -6.38 11.05 2.35
CA LEU A 78 -6.51 10.30 3.60
C LEU A 78 -7.01 11.17 4.74
N PHE A 79 -6.46 12.38 4.94
CA PHE A 79 -6.93 13.27 6.01
C PHE A 79 -8.37 13.74 5.79
N VAL A 80 -8.80 14.00 4.56
CA VAL A 80 -10.21 14.32 4.24
C VAL A 80 -11.13 13.13 4.55
N LEU A 81 -10.72 11.91 4.21
CA LEU A 81 -11.48 10.69 4.52
C LEU A 81 -11.49 10.34 6.03
N CYS A 82 -10.52 10.83 6.81
CA CYS A 82 -10.51 10.69 8.26
C CYS A 82 -11.56 11.57 8.97
N ILE A 83 -11.95 12.72 8.38
CA ILE A 83 -12.93 13.66 8.96
C ILE A 83 -14.22 12.98 9.45
N PRO A 84 -14.99 12.24 8.62
CA PRO A 84 -16.22 11.60 9.08
C PRO A 84 -15.97 10.53 10.14
N ILE A 85 -14.83 9.83 10.08
CA ILE A 85 -14.44 8.81 11.07
C ILE A 85 -14.19 9.46 12.43
N ASP A 86 -13.50 10.60 12.47
CA ASP A 86 -13.23 11.35 13.71
C ASP A 86 -14.48 12.00 14.29
N MET A 87 -15.33 12.60 13.44
CA MET A 87 -16.62 13.15 13.86
C MET A 87 -17.50 12.08 14.51
N TRP A 88 -17.54 10.88 13.91
CA TRP A 88 -18.26 9.72 14.44
C TRP A 88 -17.62 9.20 15.74
N ALA A 89 -16.30 8.97 15.76
CA ALA A 89 -15.60 8.37 16.90
C ALA A 89 -15.61 9.29 18.14
N VAL A 90 -15.37 10.60 17.96
CA VAL A 90 -15.52 11.60 19.03
C VAL A 90 -16.97 11.70 19.49
N GLY A 91 -17.92 11.70 18.56
CA GLY A 91 -19.36 11.73 18.88
C GLY A 91 -19.83 10.52 19.69
N LEU A 92 -19.40 9.31 19.31
CA LEU A 92 -19.72 8.07 20.01
C LEU A 92 -19.10 8.07 21.41
N ALA A 93 -17.78 8.26 21.51
CA ALA A 93 -17.05 8.25 22.78
C ALA A 93 -17.56 9.31 23.77
N ALA A 94 -17.84 10.53 23.30
CA ALA A 94 -18.34 11.59 24.14
C ALA A 94 -19.77 11.33 24.63
N ARG A 95 -20.66 10.78 23.79
CA ARG A 95 -22.01 10.37 24.20
C ARG A 95 -21.97 9.28 25.28
N THR A 96 -21.13 8.24 25.11
CA THR A 96 -20.91 7.19 26.14
C THR A 96 -20.57 7.82 27.49
N VAL A 97 -19.57 8.71 27.52
CA VAL A 97 -19.08 9.34 28.75
C VAL A 97 -20.13 10.29 29.36
N PHE A 98 -20.89 11.01 28.55
CA PHE A 98 -21.94 11.92 29.02
C PHE A 98 -23.08 11.17 29.71
N ILE A 99 -23.54 10.07 29.11
CA ILE A 99 -24.66 9.27 29.63
C ILE A 99 -24.20 8.41 30.83
N GLU A 100 -23.17 7.60 30.67
CA GLU A 100 -22.74 6.63 31.70
C GLU A 100 -22.02 7.27 32.90
N ARG A 101 -21.16 8.28 32.65
CA ARG A 101 -20.20 8.78 33.65
C ARG A 101 -20.55 10.15 34.21
N LEU A 102 -21.21 11.00 33.42
CA LEU A 102 -21.66 12.32 33.86
C LEU A 102 -23.16 12.38 34.18
N LYS A 103 -23.96 11.44 33.64
CA LYS A 103 -25.43 11.46 33.69
C LYS A 103 -26.02 12.77 33.19
N VAL A 104 -25.62 13.18 31.98
CA VAL A 104 -26.16 14.37 31.32
C VAL A 104 -26.51 14.08 29.85
N GLU A 105 -27.54 14.74 29.33
CA GLU A 105 -28.06 14.50 27.99
C GLU A 105 -27.22 15.21 26.91
N PRO A 106 -26.57 14.47 25.98
CA PRO A 106 -25.80 15.07 24.90
C PRO A 106 -26.72 15.77 23.90
N GLN A 107 -26.44 17.05 23.60
CA GLN A 107 -27.19 17.83 22.60
C GLN A 107 -27.15 17.13 21.21
N GLY A 108 -28.18 17.27 20.37
CA GLY A 108 -28.31 16.48 19.13
C GLY A 108 -27.07 16.51 18.21
N SER A 109 -26.54 17.72 17.93
CA SER A 109 -25.34 17.96 17.12
C SER A 109 -24.01 17.94 17.90
N PHE A 110 -24.03 17.50 19.17
CA PHE A 110 -22.90 17.55 20.10
C PHE A 110 -21.61 16.93 19.56
N GLY A 111 -21.67 15.79 18.86
CA GLY A 111 -20.48 15.13 18.30
C GLY A 111 -19.73 16.01 17.31
N VAL A 112 -20.44 16.63 16.37
CA VAL A 112 -19.88 17.55 15.37
C VAL A 112 -19.33 18.82 16.03
N ARG A 113 -20.09 19.40 16.97
CA ARG A 113 -19.69 20.58 17.73
C ARG A 113 -18.42 20.33 18.53
N LEU A 114 -18.35 19.23 19.27
CA LEU A 114 -17.22 18.89 20.12
C LEU A 114 -15.99 18.53 19.27
N TRP A 115 -16.17 17.76 18.18
CA TRP A 115 -15.11 17.49 17.22
C TRP A 115 -14.51 18.81 16.68
N GLY A 116 -15.34 19.73 16.18
CA GLY A 116 -14.87 21.02 15.66
C GLY A 116 -14.11 21.86 16.70
N LEU A 117 -14.58 21.89 17.96
CA LEU A 117 -13.89 22.59 19.05
C LEU A 117 -12.54 21.93 19.41
N LEU A 118 -12.47 20.60 19.41
CA LEU A 118 -11.24 19.84 19.66
C LEU A 118 -10.25 19.94 18.49
N VAL A 119 -10.73 19.99 17.25
CA VAL A 119 -9.93 20.21 16.04
C VAL A 119 -9.30 21.61 16.05
N LEU A 120 -10.09 22.65 16.32
CA LEU A 120 -9.58 24.02 16.39
C LEU A 120 -8.55 24.20 17.51
N ALA A 121 -8.88 23.75 18.73
CA ALA A 121 -7.98 23.88 19.88
C ALA A 121 -6.72 23.02 19.73
N GLY A 122 -6.87 21.77 19.29
CA GLY A 122 -5.76 20.84 19.10
C GLY A 122 -4.91 21.16 17.87
N GLY A 123 -5.46 21.77 16.80
CA GLY A 123 -4.69 22.13 15.61
C GLY A 123 -3.64 23.19 15.93
N PHE A 124 -4.07 24.23 16.66
CA PHE A 124 -3.17 25.22 17.25
C PHE A 124 -2.22 24.57 18.28
N TYR A 125 -2.75 23.76 19.20
CA TYR A 125 -1.95 23.21 20.30
C TYR A 125 -0.90 22.17 19.86
N VAL A 126 -1.17 21.31 18.87
CA VAL A 126 -0.22 20.33 18.34
C VAL A 126 0.88 21.04 17.55
N THR A 127 0.56 22.09 16.80
CA THR A 127 1.56 22.93 16.13
C THR A 127 2.47 23.61 17.14
N LEU A 128 1.91 24.18 18.22
CA LEU A 128 2.67 24.78 19.32
C LEU A 128 3.51 23.74 20.08
N LEU A 129 2.97 22.54 20.34
CA LEU A 129 3.67 21.43 20.99
C LEU A 129 4.88 21.00 20.16
N TRP A 130 4.74 20.86 18.84
CA TRP A 130 5.85 20.51 17.95
C TRP A 130 6.98 21.55 18.01
N LEU A 131 6.64 22.84 17.98
CA LEU A 131 7.61 23.94 18.05
C LEU A 131 8.32 24.00 19.41
N ILE A 132 7.58 23.91 20.51
CA ILE A 132 8.18 23.92 21.86
C ILE A 132 9.04 22.67 22.08
N GLU A 133 8.54 21.49 21.72
CA GLU A 133 9.27 20.25 21.92
C GLU A 133 10.54 20.20 21.07
N GLY A 134 10.49 20.64 19.80
CA GLY A 134 11.69 20.76 18.96
C GLY A 134 12.75 21.71 19.52
N LEU A 135 12.34 22.84 20.11
CA LEU A 135 13.24 23.76 20.82
C LEU A 135 13.85 23.10 22.08
N VAL A 136 13.06 22.36 22.86
CA VAL A 136 13.55 21.64 24.04
C VAL A 136 14.49 20.49 23.65
N THR A 137 14.21 19.75 22.57
CA THR A 137 15.11 18.74 22.02
C THR A 137 16.43 19.37 21.58
N GLY A 138 16.41 20.57 20.98
CA GLY A 138 17.60 21.33 20.61
C GLY A 138 18.46 21.68 21.83
N ILE A 139 17.89 22.42 22.78
CA ILE A 139 18.56 22.81 24.03
C ILE A 139 19.08 21.59 24.81
N GLY A 140 18.32 20.49 24.80
CA GLY A 140 18.73 19.21 25.41
C GLY A 140 19.99 18.62 24.75
N LYS A 141 20.10 18.68 23.43
CA LYS A 141 21.29 18.21 22.68
C LYS A 141 22.50 19.09 22.95
N ASP A 142 22.34 20.41 22.94
CA ASP A 142 23.42 21.35 23.24
C ASP A 142 23.97 21.11 24.67
N LEU A 143 23.08 20.92 25.64
CA LEU A 143 23.45 20.58 27.02
C LEU A 143 24.11 19.20 27.14
N ALA A 144 23.65 18.21 26.38
CA ALA A 144 24.25 16.88 26.34
C ALA A 144 25.68 16.90 25.76
N HIS A 145 25.89 17.63 24.64
CA HIS A 145 27.22 17.79 24.06
C HIS A 145 28.16 18.54 25.00
N TRP A 146 27.72 19.64 25.61
CA TRP A 146 28.48 20.37 26.64
C TRP A 146 28.89 19.46 27.83
N PHE A 147 27.97 18.62 28.30
CA PHE A 147 28.26 17.66 29.38
C PHE A 147 29.33 16.63 28.96
N MET A 148 29.32 16.17 27.70
CA MET A 148 30.35 15.27 27.17
C MET A 148 31.71 15.94 26.91
N GLU A 149 31.80 17.27 26.94
CA GLU A 149 33.07 18.02 26.86
C GLU A 149 33.73 18.24 28.23
N LEU A 150 33.09 17.84 29.33
CA LEU A 150 33.70 17.83 30.67
C LEU A 150 34.83 16.78 30.74
N GLU A 151 35.93 17.10 31.41
CA GLU A 151 37.15 16.28 31.40
C GLU A 151 36.93 14.84 31.88
N MET A 152 36.05 14.64 32.86
CA MET A 152 35.62 13.33 33.37
C MET A 152 34.96 12.44 32.31
N MET A 153 34.32 13.04 31.30
CA MET A 153 33.52 12.33 30.28
C MET A 153 34.32 12.02 29.00
N LYS A 154 35.48 12.64 28.80
CA LYS A 154 36.33 12.48 27.59
C LYS A 154 36.95 11.08 27.45
N GLY A 155 37.02 10.30 28.54
CA GLY A 155 37.58 8.95 28.53
C GLY A 155 36.61 7.84 28.12
N LEU A 156 35.33 8.15 27.86
CA LEU A 156 34.29 7.14 27.63
C LEU A 156 34.32 6.59 26.19
N PRO A 157 34.11 5.27 26.00
CA PRO A 157 33.92 4.67 24.68
C PRO A 157 32.80 5.32 23.87
N VAL A 158 32.94 5.36 22.55
CA VAL A 158 31.98 6.03 21.63
C VAL A 158 30.55 5.52 21.81
N ALA A 159 30.35 4.22 22.05
CA ALA A 159 29.04 3.63 22.28
C ALA A 159 28.39 4.13 23.59
N GLU A 160 29.17 4.29 24.67
CA GLU A 160 28.70 4.82 25.95
C GLU A 160 28.41 6.32 25.85
N ARG A 161 29.26 7.07 25.13
CA ARG A 161 29.02 8.50 24.81
C ARG A 161 27.67 8.71 24.11
N ILE A 162 27.36 7.93 23.08
CA ILE A 162 26.08 8.01 22.37
C ILE A 162 24.91 7.66 23.32
N GLY A 163 25.06 6.64 24.16
CA GLY A 163 24.05 6.25 25.14
C GLY A 163 23.76 7.34 26.18
N VAL A 164 24.81 7.97 26.72
CA VAL A 164 24.70 9.07 27.69
C VAL A 164 24.12 10.33 27.05
N GLU A 165 24.57 10.71 25.84
CA GLU A 165 23.99 11.86 25.11
C GLU A 165 22.49 11.65 24.88
N LEU A 166 22.10 10.48 24.35
CA LEU A 166 20.70 10.11 24.13
C LEU A 166 19.87 10.09 25.43
N MET A 167 20.45 9.63 26.55
CA MET A 167 19.78 9.65 27.85
C MET A 167 19.54 11.09 28.35
N ILE A 168 20.52 11.98 28.21
CA ILE A 168 20.41 13.37 28.66
C ILE A 168 19.36 14.11 27.83
N TRP A 169 19.55 14.25 26.52
CA TRP A 169 18.61 15.04 25.71
C TRP A 169 17.24 14.35 25.60
N GLY A 170 17.21 13.02 25.51
CA GLY A 170 15.98 12.23 25.41
C GLY A 170 15.13 12.28 26.67
N SER A 171 15.73 12.31 27.87
CA SER A 171 14.96 12.45 29.13
C SER A 171 14.40 13.86 29.30
N ILE A 172 15.18 14.90 28.97
CA ILE A 172 14.73 16.31 28.97
C ILE A 172 13.53 16.49 28.03
N SER A 173 13.65 15.99 26.78
CA SER A 173 12.55 15.99 25.81
C SER A 173 11.33 15.22 26.34
N THR A 174 11.51 13.97 26.78
CA THR A 174 10.40 13.13 27.27
C THR A 174 9.64 13.79 28.43
N ILE A 175 10.34 14.47 29.36
CA ILE A 175 9.70 15.18 30.46
C ILE A 175 8.90 16.39 29.95
N SER A 176 9.46 17.17 29.02
CA SER A 176 8.75 18.27 28.35
C SER A 176 7.49 17.77 27.65
N LEU A 177 7.61 16.74 26.80
CA LEU A 177 6.51 16.15 26.06
C LEU A 177 5.39 15.66 26.99
N VAL A 178 5.71 15.00 28.12
CA VAL A 178 4.71 14.56 29.11
C VAL A 178 3.99 15.75 29.75
N ILE A 179 4.71 16.84 30.07
CA ILE A 179 4.10 18.06 30.61
C ILE A 179 3.18 18.72 29.56
N LEU A 180 3.63 18.83 28.32
CA LEU A 180 2.85 19.39 27.20
C LEU A 180 1.60 18.55 26.89
N LEU A 181 1.70 17.21 26.91
CA LEU A 181 0.53 16.32 26.75
C LEU A 181 -0.45 16.48 27.91
N ALA A 182 0.02 16.62 29.16
CA ALA A 182 -0.84 16.88 30.31
C ALA A 182 -1.56 18.24 30.25
N VAL A 183 -0.92 19.27 29.68
CA VAL A 183 -1.55 20.57 29.40
C VAL A 183 -2.59 20.45 28.28
N GLY A 184 -2.27 19.76 27.18
CA GLY A 184 -3.22 19.50 26.09
C GLY A 184 -4.48 18.76 26.56
N LEU A 185 -4.32 17.73 27.40
CA LEU A 185 -5.44 17.03 28.03
C LEU A 185 -6.25 17.92 28.98
N LYS A 186 -5.63 18.87 29.70
CA LYS A 186 -6.38 19.86 30.50
C LYS A 186 -7.21 20.81 29.64
N ILE A 187 -6.69 21.24 28.48
CA ILE A 187 -7.38 22.11 27.52
C ILE A 187 -8.58 21.37 26.91
N ALA A 188 -8.35 20.18 26.33
CA ALA A 188 -9.42 19.35 25.77
C ALA A 188 -10.49 19.00 26.82
N GLY A 189 -10.07 18.67 28.04
CA GLY A 189 -10.98 18.36 29.14
C GLY A 189 -11.81 19.55 29.60
N ALA A 190 -11.26 20.77 29.56
CA ALA A 190 -12.00 21.99 29.85
C ALA A 190 -13.04 22.31 28.76
N ILE A 191 -12.75 22.02 27.49
CA ILE A 191 -13.72 22.11 26.39
C ILE A 191 -14.88 21.13 26.62
N ILE A 192 -14.58 19.86 26.90
CA ILE A 192 -15.59 18.83 27.15
C ILE A 192 -16.42 19.16 28.39
N GLN A 193 -15.80 19.65 29.48
CA GLN A 193 -16.52 20.11 30.68
C GLN A 193 -17.45 21.31 30.38
N ARG A 194 -17.05 22.26 29.54
CA ARG A 194 -17.87 23.41 29.14
C ARG A 194 -19.09 23.02 28.32
N GLU A 195 -19.04 21.95 27.53
CA GLU A 195 -20.23 21.42 26.85
C GLU A 195 -21.08 20.55 27.79
N ALA A 196 -20.48 19.77 28.69
CA ALA A 196 -21.20 19.01 29.73
C ALA A 196 -22.02 19.93 30.66
N ALA A 197 -21.51 21.12 30.98
CA ALA A 197 -22.21 22.12 31.79
C ALA A 197 -23.45 22.75 31.09
N LYS A 198 -23.69 22.46 29.80
CA LYS A 198 -24.86 22.91 29.02
C LYS A 198 -25.87 21.79 28.74
N ALA A 199 -25.60 20.59 29.26
CA ALA A 199 -26.43 19.42 29.08
C ALA A 199 -27.45 19.30 30.23
N ALA A 200 -28.64 18.81 29.94
CA ALA A 200 -29.65 18.56 30.98
C ALA A 200 -29.25 17.35 31.83
N PRO A 201 -29.46 17.36 33.16
CA PRO A 201 -29.16 16.21 34.01
C PRO A 201 -30.13 15.04 33.74
N LEU A 202 -29.60 13.82 33.72
CA LEU A 202 -30.37 12.58 33.58
C LEU A 202 -30.55 11.91 34.95
N SER A 203 -31.79 11.87 35.43
CA SER A 203 -32.18 11.23 36.70
C SER A 203 -32.65 9.77 36.54
N GLU A 204 -32.51 9.20 35.34
CA GLU A 204 -32.96 7.85 35.00
C GLU A 204 -32.21 6.73 35.76
N SER A 205 -32.85 5.57 35.89
CA SER A 205 -32.19 4.36 36.41
C SER A 205 -31.21 3.79 35.39
N TYR A 206 -30.19 3.05 35.86
CA TYR A 206 -29.09 2.58 35.01
C TYR A 206 -29.56 1.75 33.80
N GLN A 207 -30.58 0.89 33.96
CA GLN A 207 -31.16 0.13 32.85
C GLN A 207 -31.83 1.03 31.79
N HIS A 208 -32.47 2.13 32.20
CA HIS A 208 -33.04 3.08 31.24
C HIS A 208 -31.93 3.83 30.49
N LEU A 209 -30.88 4.28 31.18
CA LEU A 209 -29.71 4.91 30.55
C LEU A 209 -29.05 3.99 29.51
N VAL A 210 -28.87 2.70 29.82
CA VAL A 210 -28.32 1.71 28.87
C VAL A 210 -29.28 1.49 27.70
N THR A 211 -30.58 1.29 27.95
CA THR A 211 -31.59 1.08 26.90
C THR A 211 -31.68 2.29 25.96
N ARG A 212 -31.70 3.50 26.51
CA ARG A 212 -31.68 4.80 25.80
C ARG A 212 -30.41 4.94 24.96
N TRP A 213 -29.26 4.49 25.48
CA TRP A 213 -27.98 4.53 24.78
C TRP A 213 -27.89 3.53 23.62
N ASP A 214 -28.37 2.30 23.79
CA ASP A 214 -28.43 1.32 22.70
C ASP A 214 -29.46 1.69 21.62
N LEU A 215 -30.61 2.26 22.01
CA LEU A 215 -31.56 2.86 21.05
C LEU A 215 -30.93 4.03 20.26
N MET A 216 -30.02 4.81 20.86
CA MET A 216 -29.26 5.86 20.14
C MET A 216 -28.17 5.33 19.20
N ARG A 217 -27.86 4.03 19.22
CA ARG A 217 -26.93 3.38 18.27
C ARG A 217 -27.64 2.77 17.07
N ILE A 218 -28.91 2.40 17.22
CA ILE A 218 -29.75 1.90 16.12
C ILE A 218 -30.10 3.08 15.21
N PRO A 219 -29.79 3.05 13.90
CA PRO A 219 -30.20 4.11 12.99
C PRO A 219 -31.72 4.20 12.89
N ALA A 220 -32.25 5.41 13.02
CA ALA A 220 -33.70 5.68 12.92
C ALA A 220 -34.29 5.28 11.56
N ASP A 221 -33.46 5.24 10.51
CA ASP A 221 -33.78 4.61 9.23
C ASP A 221 -32.80 3.45 8.96
N GLN A 222 -33.29 2.22 9.19
CA GLN A 222 -32.56 0.98 8.93
C GLN A 222 -32.41 0.69 7.42
N THR A 223 -33.30 1.22 6.59
CA THR A 223 -33.27 1.06 5.13
C THR A 223 -32.16 1.92 4.53
N LEU A 224 -32.04 3.17 5.00
CA LEU A 224 -30.93 4.06 4.65
C LEU A 224 -29.59 3.52 5.18
N MET A 225 -29.55 2.92 6.39
CA MET A 225 -28.37 2.22 6.89
C MET A 225 -27.96 1.08 5.94
N LEU A 226 -28.88 0.17 5.62
CA LEU A 226 -28.57 -0.95 4.72
C LEU A 226 -28.11 -0.46 3.34
N THR A 227 -28.83 0.50 2.76
CA THR A 227 -28.52 1.05 1.43
C THR A 227 -27.15 1.73 1.40
N SER A 228 -26.82 2.51 2.43
CA SER A 228 -25.51 3.19 2.51
C SER A 228 -24.35 2.23 2.78
N VAL A 229 -24.55 1.18 3.59
CA VAL A 229 -23.57 0.11 3.80
C VAL A 229 -23.34 -0.70 2.52
N THR A 230 -24.40 -1.07 1.80
CA THR A 230 -24.29 -1.76 0.50
C THR A 230 -23.62 -0.87 -0.55
N ALA A 231 -23.98 0.42 -0.64
CA ALA A 231 -23.34 1.36 -1.57
C ALA A 231 -21.86 1.58 -1.26
N ALA A 232 -21.49 1.70 0.03
CA ALA A 232 -20.09 1.76 0.45
C ALA A 232 -19.32 0.47 0.11
N GLY A 233 -19.94 -0.71 0.30
CA GLY A 233 -19.36 -1.99 -0.12
C GLY A 233 -19.12 -2.08 -1.64
N VAL A 234 -20.09 -1.63 -2.44
CA VAL A 234 -19.96 -1.57 -3.91
C VAL A 234 -18.85 -0.59 -4.34
N LEU A 235 -18.77 0.59 -3.71
CA LEU A 235 -17.68 1.54 -3.95
C LEU A 235 -16.32 0.97 -3.55
N LEU A 236 -16.21 0.28 -2.42
CA LEU A 236 -14.97 -0.41 -2.01
C LEU A 236 -14.59 -1.53 -2.97
N ILE A 237 -15.54 -2.24 -3.57
CA ILE A 237 -15.29 -3.22 -4.64
C ILE A 237 -14.73 -2.51 -5.89
N PHE A 238 -15.34 -1.41 -6.35
CA PHE A 238 -14.80 -0.64 -7.48
C PHE A 238 -13.42 -0.06 -7.21
N VAL A 239 -13.18 0.47 -6.00
CA VAL A 239 -11.86 0.94 -5.58
C VAL A 239 -10.88 -0.23 -5.55
N PHE A 240 -11.23 -1.41 -5.00
CA PHE A 240 -10.37 -2.59 -5.01
C PHE A 240 -9.98 -3.02 -6.43
N TRP A 241 -10.93 -3.12 -7.36
CA TRP A 241 -10.64 -3.50 -8.75
C TRP A 241 -9.84 -2.44 -9.52
N GLY A 242 -10.02 -1.15 -9.22
CA GLY A 242 -9.21 -0.06 -9.79
C GLY A 242 -7.85 0.13 -9.12
N ALA A 243 -7.70 -0.31 -7.86
CA ALA A 243 -6.48 -0.25 -7.06
C ALA A 243 -5.59 -1.49 -7.22
N MET A 244 -6.13 -2.61 -7.72
CA MET A 244 -5.31 -3.77 -8.04
C MET A 244 -4.23 -3.35 -9.04
N PRO A 245 -2.93 -3.52 -8.71
CA PRO A 245 -1.87 -3.24 -9.66
C PRO A 245 -2.09 -4.14 -10.88
N VAL A 246 -1.87 -3.63 -12.09
CA VAL A 246 -2.11 -4.40 -13.31
C VAL A 246 -1.08 -5.54 -13.38
N THR A 247 -1.44 -6.71 -12.87
CA THR A 247 -0.54 -7.87 -12.66
C THR A 247 -0.04 -8.52 -13.94
N THR A 248 -0.33 -7.93 -15.11
CA THR A 248 0.49 -8.09 -16.31
C THR A 248 1.93 -7.71 -15.98
N PRO A 249 2.89 -8.65 -15.99
CA PRO A 249 4.27 -8.31 -15.64
C PRO A 249 4.79 -7.27 -16.63
N HIS A 250 5.10 -6.07 -16.16
CA HIS A 250 5.97 -5.17 -16.90
C HIS A 250 7.30 -5.92 -17.09
N PRO A 251 7.76 -6.15 -18.33
CA PRO A 251 9.04 -6.80 -18.54
C PRO A 251 10.13 -5.97 -17.83
N HIS A 252 11.05 -6.65 -17.16
CA HIS A 252 12.23 -6.00 -16.60
C HIS A 252 12.95 -5.23 -17.73
N GLN A 253 13.68 -4.15 -17.42
CA GLN A 253 14.26 -3.30 -18.47
C GLN A 253 15.20 -4.06 -19.43
N ASP A 254 15.83 -5.14 -18.94
CA ASP A 254 16.66 -6.07 -19.70
C ASP A 254 15.84 -7.04 -20.58
N TYR A 255 14.58 -7.30 -20.24
CA TYR A 255 13.71 -8.28 -20.90
C TYR A 255 12.90 -7.64 -22.04
N LYS A 256 13.60 -7.02 -22.99
CA LYS A 256 13.01 -6.64 -24.27
C LYS A 256 12.46 -7.89 -24.96
N LYS A 257 11.13 -8.02 -25.07
CA LYS A 257 10.52 -9.03 -25.94
C LYS A 257 11.16 -8.89 -27.33
N PRO A 258 11.70 -9.96 -27.93
CA PRO A 258 12.18 -9.87 -29.30
C PRO A 258 11.02 -9.46 -30.20
N GLU A 259 11.26 -8.49 -31.09
CA GLU A 259 10.26 -8.09 -32.08
C GLU A 259 10.05 -9.24 -33.08
N VAL A 260 9.11 -10.13 -32.75
CA VAL A 260 8.51 -11.05 -33.70
C VAL A 260 7.72 -10.20 -34.68
N LYS A 261 8.41 -9.72 -35.72
CA LYS A 261 7.80 -9.01 -36.86
C LYS A 261 6.63 -9.86 -37.35
N ALA A 262 5.42 -9.33 -37.21
CA ALA A 262 4.21 -10.03 -37.62
C ALA A 262 4.38 -10.51 -39.06
N ALA A 263 4.13 -11.80 -39.31
CA ALA A 263 4.30 -12.37 -40.64
C ALA A 263 3.49 -11.54 -41.65
N PRO A 264 4.11 -11.00 -42.71
CA PRO A 264 3.48 -9.99 -43.56
C PRO A 264 2.19 -10.54 -44.14
N HIS A 265 1.10 -9.77 -44.03
CA HIS A 265 -0.25 -10.20 -44.39
C HIS A 265 -0.30 -10.88 -45.76
N VAL A 266 -0.43 -12.21 -45.74
CA VAL A 266 -0.50 -13.02 -46.96
C VAL A 266 -1.87 -12.83 -47.58
N LYS A 267 -1.98 -11.92 -48.56
CA LYS A 267 -3.18 -11.77 -49.38
C LYS A 267 -3.46 -13.10 -50.10
N PRO A 268 -4.64 -13.73 -49.92
CA PRO A 268 -4.93 -15.02 -50.56
C PRO A 268 -4.91 -14.93 -52.10
N ALA A 269 -5.39 -13.82 -52.67
CA ALA A 269 -5.36 -13.55 -54.11
C ALA A 269 -3.93 -13.63 -54.70
N ASP A 270 -2.93 -13.05 -54.04
CA ASP A 270 -1.54 -13.07 -54.50
C ASP A 270 -0.90 -14.47 -54.44
N ARG A 271 -1.46 -15.37 -53.62
CA ARG A 271 -1.09 -16.79 -53.59
C ARG A 271 -1.79 -17.58 -54.70
N ILE A 272 -3.08 -17.33 -54.94
CA ILE A 272 -3.87 -17.97 -56.00
C ILE A 272 -3.28 -17.61 -57.38
N ALA A 273 -3.07 -16.33 -57.67
CA ALA A 273 -2.49 -15.85 -58.94
C ALA A 273 -1.03 -16.31 -59.18
N LYS A 274 -0.31 -16.71 -58.11
CA LYS A 274 0.99 -17.40 -58.24
C LYS A 274 0.82 -18.90 -58.49
N GLY A 275 -0.17 -19.53 -57.86
CA GLY A 275 -0.56 -20.92 -58.12
C GLY A 275 -0.96 -21.14 -59.57
N GLU A 276 -1.83 -20.29 -60.12
CA GLU A 276 -2.28 -20.33 -61.53
C GLU A 276 -1.09 -20.22 -62.51
N LYS A 277 -0.16 -19.31 -62.27
CA LYS A 277 1.06 -19.16 -63.10
C LYS A 277 1.99 -20.37 -63.03
N VAL A 278 2.11 -21.00 -61.86
CA VAL A 278 2.86 -22.26 -61.72
C VAL A 278 2.12 -23.41 -62.41
N LEU A 279 0.79 -23.45 -62.35
CA LEU A 279 -0.03 -24.47 -63.02
C LEU A 279 0.18 -24.40 -64.55
N ALA A 280 0.01 -23.23 -65.15
CA ALA A 280 0.23 -23.02 -66.59
C ALA A 280 1.69 -23.32 -67.00
N GLN A 281 2.67 -23.02 -66.13
CA GLN A 281 4.06 -23.38 -66.39
C GLN A 281 4.28 -24.90 -66.34
N VAL A 282 3.64 -25.61 -65.40
CA VAL A 282 3.69 -27.08 -65.32
C VAL A 282 2.98 -27.72 -66.51
N GLU A 283 1.79 -27.24 -66.89
CA GLU A 283 1.07 -27.71 -68.10
C GLU A 283 1.95 -27.57 -69.36
N SER A 284 2.60 -26.42 -69.54
CA SER A 284 3.53 -26.22 -70.68
C SER A 284 4.73 -27.18 -70.65
N GLN A 285 5.19 -27.59 -69.47
CA GLN A 285 6.27 -28.57 -69.31
C GLN A 285 5.79 -30.00 -69.54
N VAL A 286 4.56 -30.35 -69.12
CA VAL A 286 3.94 -31.66 -69.39
C VAL A 286 3.78 -31.85 -70.90
N VAL A 287 3.19 -30.89 -71.63
CA VAL A 287 3.06 -30.95 -73.10
C VAL A 287 4.43 -31.08 -73.79
N ALA A 288 5.44 -30.36 -73.31
CA ALA A 288 6.80 -30.46 -73.84
C ALA A 288 7.50 -31.80 -73.50
N LEU A 289 7.13 -32.45 -72.39
CA LEU A 289 7.63 -33.77 -72.01
C LEU A 289 6.91 -34.89 -72.76
N GLU A 290 5.60 -34.78 -73.00
CA GLU A 290 4.83 -35.71 -73.82
C GLU A 290 5.32 -35.72 -75.27
N ALA A 291 5.55 -34.53 -75.85
CA ALA A 291 6.17 -34.40 -77.18
C ALA A 291 7.56 -35.08 -77.24
N ARG A 292 8.43 -34.80 -76.25
CA ARG A 292 9.75 -35.44 -76.15
C ARG A 292 9.68 -36.95 -75.88
N GLN A 293 8.65 -37.43 -75.20
CA GLN A 293 8.48 -38.86 -74.97
C GLN A 293 8.05 -39.58 -76.25
N ALA A 294 7.18 -38.96 -77.07
CA ALA A 294 6.85 -39.47 -78.40
C ALA A 294 8.10 -39.53 -79.32
N GLU A 295 8.95 -38.50 -79.29
CA GLU A 295 10.26 -38.51 -79.99
C GLU A 295 11.18 -39.64 -79.47
N LEU A 296 11.34 -39.76 -78.14
CA LEU A 296 12.23 -40.76 -77.52
C LEU A 296 11.72 -42.20 -77.65
N GLU A 297 10.43 -42.44 -77.80
CA GLU A 297 9.87 -43.77 -78.10
C GLU A 297 10.07 -44.16 -79.57
N ALA A 298 10.13 -43.20 -80.49
CA ALA A 298 10.57 -43.44 -81.86
C ALA A 298 12.08 -43.78 -81.94
N GLU A 299 12.94 -43.16 -81.12
CA GLU A 299 14.38 -43.45 -81.11
C GLU A 299 14.75 -44.75 -80.37
N LYS A 300 14.10 -45.07 -79.24
CA LYS A 300 14.48 -46.20 -78.35
C LYS A 300 14.38 -47.60 -78.97
N GLN A 301 13.87 -47.72 -80.19
CA GLN A 301 13.90 -48.98 -80.94
C GLN A 301 15.33 -49.35 -81.44
N LYS A 302 16.38 -48.54 -81.17
CA LYS A 302 17.74 -48.71 -81.74
C LYS A 302 18.92 -48.66 -80.73
N GLY A 303 19.08 -49.68 -79.86
CA GLY A 303 20.43 -50.14 -79.41
C GLY A 303 20.84 -50.07 -77.91
N LYS A 304 21.77 -50.97 -77.52
CA LYS A 304 22.49 -51.21 -76.21
C LYS A 304 23.57 -52.33 -76.42
N PRO A 305 24.49 -52.71 -75.48
CA PRO A 305 25.03 -52.16 -74.21
C PRO A 305 26.59 -51.94 -74.32
N LYS A 306 27.60 -52.21 -73.44
CA LYS A 306 27.83 -52.73 -72.05
C LYS A 306 29.32 -52.39 -71.57
N PRO A 307 29.67 -52.27 -70.26
CA PRO A 307 31.04 -51.92 -69.77
C PRO A 307 31.79 -53.02 -68.94
N GLN A 308 32.95 -52.70 -68.31
CA GLN A 308 33.77 -53.58 -67.44
C GLN A 308 34.40 -52.88 -66.19
N ALA A 309 35.00 -53.66 -65.26
CA ALA A 309 35.65 -53.25 -63.98
C ALA A 309 36.61 -54.36 -63.43
N LYS A 310 37.38 -54.10 -62.34
CA LYS A 310 37.55 -54.94 -61.09
C LYS A 310 38.81 -54.59 -60.22
N GLU A 311 38.76 -54.56 -58.87
CA GLU A 311 38.97 -55.61 -57.80
C GLU A 311 40.40 -56.24 -57.74
N LYS A 312 41.00 -56.68 -56.59
CA LYS A 312 40.57 -56.89 -55.17
C LYS A 312 41.76 -56.78 -54.16
N ALA A 313 41.57 -57.08 -52.85
CA ALA A 313 42.63 -57.08 -51.80
C ALA A 313 42.37 -58.07 -50.61
N SER A 314 43.35 -58.26 -49.69
CA SER A 314 43.37 -59.25 -48.56
C SER A 314 44.46 -58.96 -47.50
N ALA A 315 44.49 -59.45 -46.23
CA ALA A 315 43.55 -60.01 -45.23
C ALA A 315 44.40 -60.39 -43.95
N LYS A 316 43.94 -60.70 -42.72
CA LYS A 316 42.60 -60.75 -42.05
C LYS A 316 42.67 -60.00 -40.67
N SER A 317 42.47 -60.48 -39.42
CA SER A 317 42.08 -61.76 -38.76
C SER A 317 41.48 -61.56 -37.33
N ASP A 318 40.25 -62.05 -37.13
CA ASP A 318 39.54 -62.68 -35.97
C ASP A 318 40.08 -62.64 -34.50
N GLY A 319 39.24 -62.61 -33.45
CA GLY A 319 37.76 -62.45 -33.43
C GLY A 319 37.00 -62.74 -32.09
N ALA A 320 35.70 -62.36 -32.11
CA ALA A 320 34.51 -62.84 -31.35
C ALA A 320 34.47 -62.99 -29.79
N LYS A 321 33.59 -62.20 -29.14
CA LYS A 321 32.42 -62.69 -28.34
C LYS A 321 31.39 -61.59 -28.01
N GLY A 322 30.20 -62.00 -27.56
CA GLY A 322 28.95 -61.21 -27.53
C GLY A 322 28.45 -60.70 -26.15
N PRO A 323 27.16 -60.27 -26.03
CA PRO A 323 26.82 -58.98 -25.41
C PRO A 323 26.06 -59.02 -24.06
N ALA A 324 25.95 -57.85 -23.41
CA ALA A 324 25.09 -57.59 -22.24
C ALA A 324 24.51 -56.16 -22.27
N GLN A 325 23.48 -55.89 -21.45
CA GLN A 325 22.65 -54.66 -21.48
C GLN A 325 23.27 -53.44 -20.77
N PRO A 326 22.88 -52.20 -21.13
CA PRO A 326 23.30 -50.98 -20.43
C PRO A 326 22.56 -50.78 -19.10
N ALA A 327 23.28 -50.26 -18.09
CA ALA A 327 22.71 -49.83 -16.82
C ALA A 327 22.27 -48.35 -16.85
N ALA A 328 21.35 -47.98 -15.95
CA ALA A 328 20.78 -46.62 -15.84
C ALA A 328 21.79 -45.57 -15.33
N PRO A 329 21.62 -44.27 -15.65
CA PRO A 329 22.59 -43.24 -15.33
C PRO A 329 22.66 -42.90 -13.83
N GLN A 330 23.87 -42.61 -13.35
CA GLN A 330 24.08 -42.03 -12.01
C GLN A 330 23.78 -40.52 -12.04
N ALA A 331 23.09 -40.04 -11.00
CA ALA A 331 22.88 -38.61 -10.79
C ALA A 331 24.13 -37.95 -10.20
N ALA A 332 24.53 -36.80 -10.74
CA ALA A 332 25.57 -35.97 -10.15
C ALA A 332 25.01 -35.11 -9.00
N LYS A 333 25.84 -34.95 -7.97
CA LYS A 333 25.76 -34.00 -6.85
C LYS A 333 27.20 -33.51 -6.57
N PRO A 334 27.39 -32.42 -5.82
CA PRO A 334 26.39 -31.50 -5.26
C PRO A 334 26.06 -30.31 -6.16
#